data_AF-A0AAW2RJH7-F1
#
_entry.id   AF-A0AAW2RJH7-F1
#
_cell.length_a   1.000
_cell.length_b   1.000
_cell.length_c   1.000
_cell.angle_alpha   90.00
_cell.angle_beta   90.00
_cell.angle_gamma   90.00
#
_symmetry.space_group_name_H-M   'P 1'
#
loop_
_entity.id
_entity.type
_entity.pdbx_description
1 polymer ?
#
loop_
_entity_poly.entity_id
_entity_poly.type
_entity_poly.pdbx_seq_one_letter_code
_entity_poly.pdbx_strand_id
1 'polypeptide(L)'
;MVPKDAQILVNVWASGRDPCTWVESDAFMPERFLDHNIDYRGKDFELIPFGAGRRTCPGLPLAHRMVHLMLATLIHNFGWELEIKSKEIDMNEKFGLTLQKAIPLRAVPTKL
;
A
#
# COMPACT_ATOMS: atom_id res chain seq x y z
N MET A 1 -26.60 16.94 8.28
CA MET A 1 -26.84 17.18 6.84
C MET A 1 -25.53 17.64 6.23
N VAL A 2 -25.11 17.05 5.10
CA VAL A 2 -23.90 17.49 4.38
C VAL A 2 -24.32 18.56 3.37
N PRO A 3 -23.73 19.78 3.37
CA PRO A 3 -24.08 20.83 2.42
C PRO A 3 -23.81 20.44 0.97
N LYS A 4 -24.57 21.04 0.03
CA LYS A 4 -24.23 20.96 -1.39
C LYS A 4 -22.82 21.52 -1.60
N ASP A 5 -22.05 20.88 -2.47
CA ASP A 5 -20.69 21.28 -2.85
C ASP A 5 -19.64 21.17 -1.73
N ALA A 6 -20.00 20.54 -0.59
CA ALA A 6 -19.03 20.21 0.45
C ALA A 6 -17.93 19.29 -0.09
N GLN A 7 -16.67 19.61 0.22
CA GLN A 7 -15.54 18.73 -0.10
C GLN A 7 -15.56 17.53 0.84
N ILE A 8 -15.53 16.32 0.26
CA ILE A 8 -15.46 15.07 1.00
C ILE A 8 -14.10 14.43 0.75
N LEU A 9 -13.35 14.19 1.83
CA LEU A 9 -12.07 13.49 1.80
C LEU A 9 -12.24 12.18 2.56
N VAL A 10 -12.03 11.06 1.86
CA VAL A 10 -12.00 9.74 2.48
C VAL A 10 -10.58 9.49 2.98
N ASN A 11 -10.42 9.33 4.30
CA ASN A 11 -9.12 9.11 4.90
C ASN A 11 -8.69 7.63 4.78
N VAL A 12 -8.36 7.22 3.56
CA VAL A 12 -7.93 5.83 3.25
C VAL A 12 -6.68 5.42 4.03
N TRP A 13 -5.82 6.37 4.40
CA TRP A 13 -4.63 6.11 5.20
C TRP A 13 -4.99 5.65 6.61
N ALA A 14 -5.95 6.32 7.25
CA ALA A 14 -6.45 5.93 8.58
C ALA A 14 -7.25 4.63 8.51
N SER A 15 -8.10 4.44 7.50
CA SER A 15 -8.90 3.21 7.34
C SER A 15 -8.01 1.96 7.19
N GLY A 16 -6.89 2.06 6.47
CA GLY A 16 -5.93 0.95 6.34
C GLY A 16 -5.15 0.64 7.62
N ARG A 17 -5.25 1.49 8.66
CA ARG A 17 -4.54 1.37 9.94
C ARG A 17 -5.47 1.31 11.16
N ASP A 18 -6.78 1.23 10.94
CA ASP A 18 -7.76 1.17 12.01
C ASP A 18 -7.64 -0.17 12.77
N PRO A 19 -7.27 -0.18 14.06
CA PRO A 19 -7.14 -1.40 14.85
C PRO A 19 -8.49 -2.10 15.11
N CYS A 20 -9.62 -1.41 14.92
CA CYS A 20 -10.94 -2.02 14.98
C CYS A 20 -11.26 -2.84 13.71
N THR A 21 -10.61 -2.54 12.59
CA THR A 21 -10.76 -3.26 11.33
C THR A 21 -9.66 -4.29 11.11
N TRP A 22 -8.44 -3.96 11.54
CA TRP A 22 -7.22 -4.68 11.20
C TRP A 22 -6.48 -5.11 12.46
N VAL A 23 -6.41 -6.43 12.71
CA VAL A 23 -5.54 -6.99 13.76
C VAL A 23 -4.09 -6.65 13.43
N GLU A 24 -3.35 -6.13 14.42
CA GLU A 24 -1.98 -5.60 14.24
C GLU A 24 -1.91 -4.66 13.03
N SER A 25 -2.68 -3.56 13.07
CA SER A 25 -2.90 -2.66 11.94
C SER A 25 -1.63 -1.96 11.43
N ASP A 26 -0.61 -1.82 12.28
CA ASP A 26 0.69 -1.25 11.92
C ASP A 26 1.71 -2.31 11.46
N ALA A 27 1.40 -3.61 11.59
CA ALA A 27 2.29 -4.68 11.18
C ALA A 27 2.11 -5.04 9.69
N PHE A 28 3.24 -5.21 8.99
CA PHE A 28 3.23 -5.78 7.65
C PHE A 28 2.99 -7.30 7.74
N MET A 29 1.73 -7.71 7.59
CA MET A 29 1.29 -9.12 7.69
C MET A 29 0.47 -9.51 6.45
N PRO A 30 1.14 -9.90 5.33
CA PRO A 30 0.48 -10.33 4.09
C PRO A 30 -0.48 -11.51 4.28
N GLU A 31 -0.19 -12.38 5.25
CA GLU A 31 -0.95 -13.60 5.55
C GLU A 31 -2.42 -13.31 5.88
N ARG A 32 -2.74 -12.09 6.35
CA ARG A 32 -4.13 -11.69 6.62
C ARG A 32 -5.02 -11.79 5.37
N PHE A 33 -4.43 -11.77 4.18
CA PHE A 33 -5.17 -11.83 2.92
C PHE A 33 -5.23 -13.24 2.31
N LEU A 34 -4.60 -14.26 2.90
CA LEU A 34 -4.57 -15.62 2.32
C LEU A 34 -5.92 -16.35 2.45
N ASP A 35 -6.58 -16.24 3.60
CA ASP A 35 -7.83 -16.95 3.92
C ASP A 35 -9.07 -16.04 3.91
N HIS A 36 -8.91 -14.78 3.49
CA HIS A 36 -9.99 -13.78 3.46
C HIS A 36 -10.30 -13.36 2.02
N ASN A 37 -11.60 -13.22 1.70
CA ASN A 37 -12.06 -12.79 0.38
C ASN A 37 -12.06 -11.26 0.19
N ILE A 38 -11.32 -10.51 1.03
CA ILE A 38 -11.22 -9.05 0.93
C ILE A 38 -10.41 -8.66 -0.32
N ASP A 39 -10.94 -7.75 -1.13
CA ASP A 39 -10.30 -7.28 -2.37
C ASP A 39 -10.29 -5.75 -2.46
N TYR A 40 -9.26 -5.19 -3.09
CA TYR A 40 -9.06 -3.75 -3.28
C TYR A 40 -9.85 -3.16 -4.46
N ARG A 41 -10.79 -3.92 -5.04
CA ARG A 41 -11.62 -3.51 -6.20
C ARG A 41 -12.83 -2.63 -5.82
N GLY A 42 -12.90 -2.14 -4.59
CA GLY A 42 -13.88 -1.15 -4.15
C GLY A 42 -15.22 -1.73 -3.71
N LYS A 43 -15.26 -3.03 -3.37
CA LYS A 43 -16.43 -3.68 -2.73
C LYS A 43 -16.28 -3.80 -1.22
N ASP A 44 -15.04 -4.00 -0.76
CA ASP A 44 -14.69 -4.11 0.66
C ASP A 44 -14.11 -2.76 1.12
N PHE A 45 -14.87 -2.04 1.93
CA PHE A 45 -14.54 -0.65 2.30
C PHE A 45 -13.37 -0.54 3.29
N GLU A 46 -13.03 -1.66 3.91
CA GLU A 46 -11.83 -1.85 4.72
C GLU A 46 -10.55 -1.65 3.90
N LEU A 47 -10.59 -1.95 2.59
CA LEU A 47 -9.44 -1.89 1.68
C LEU A 47 -9.80 -1.21 0.34
N ILE A 48 -9.69 0.12 0.29
CA ILE A 48 -10.01 0.93 -0.91
C ILE A 48 -8.86 1.82 -1.42
N PRO A 49 -7.65 1.28 -1.66
CA PRO A 49 -6.52 2.07 -2.15
C PRO A 49 -6.74 2.69 -3.53
N PHE A 50 -7.69 2.16 -4.31
CA PHE A 50 -8.11 2.67 -5.62
C PHE A 50 -9.45 3.43 -5.59
N GLY A 51 -9.97 3.73 -4.39
CA GLY A 51 -11.31 4.27 -4.20
C GLY A 51 -12.41 3.24 -4.51
N ALA A 52 -13.66 3.72 -4.55
CA ALA A 52 -14.85 2.91 -4.79
C ALA A 52 -15.93 3.71 -5.53
N GLY A 53 -16.95 2.99 -6.04
CA GLY A 53 -18.13 3.59 -6.68
C GLY A 53 -17.84 4.29 -8.02
N ARG A 54 -18.51 5.43 -8.26
CA ARG A 54 -18.52 6.12 -9.57
C ARG A 54 -17.17 6.72 -9.98
N ARG A 55 -16.23 6.87 -9.03
CA ARG A 55 -14.92 7.50 -9.25
C ARG A 55 -13.77 6.55 -8.88
N THR A 56 -14.01 5.24 -8.84
CA THR A 56 -12.94 4.24 -8.70
C THR A 56 -11.87 4.46 -9.76
N CYS A 57 -10.60 4.27 -9.39
CA CYS A 57 -9.47 4.48 -10.27
C CYS A 57 -9.60 3.65 -11.56
N PRO A 58 -9.66 4.29 -12.75
CA PRO A 58 -9.72 3.56 -14.02
C PRO A 58 -8.40 2.83 -14.33
N GLY A 59 -7.30 3.22 -13.68
CA GLY A 59 -5.98 2.60 -13.82
C GLY A 59 -5.78 1.31 -13.03
N LEU A 60 -6.76 0.87 -12.22
CA LEU A 60 -6.63 -0.32 -11.38
C LEU A 60 -6.12 -1.56 -12.14
N PRO A 61 -6.68 -1.94 -13.32
CA PRO A 61 -6.21 -3.14 -14.02
C PRO A 61 -4.74 -3.07 -14.45
N LEU A 62 -4.27 -1.88 -14.85
CA LEU A 62 -2.88 -1.65 -15.23
C LEU A 62 -1.97 -1.68 -13.99
N ALA A 63 -2.34 -0.95 -12.94
CA ALA A 63 -1.58 -0.90 -11.68
C ALA A 63 -1.43 -2.29 -11.06
N HIS A 64 -2.52 -3.08 -11.04
CA HIS A 64 -2.49 -4.47 -10.60
C HIS A 64 -1.41 -5.27 -11.34
N ARG A 65 -1.42 -5.26 -12.67
CA ARG A 65 -0.43 -6.01 -13.48
C ARG A 65 0.98 -5.49 -13.27
N MET A 66 1.17 -4.17 -13.29
CA MET A 66 2.51 -3.57 -13.19
C MET A 66 3.15 -3.83 -11.83
N VAL A 67 2.44 -3.61 -10.72
CA VAL A 67 3.00 -3.79 -9.37
C VAL A 67 3.41 -5.24 -9.15
N HIS A 68 2.55 -6.20 -9.51
CA HIS A 68 2.86 -7.63 -9.36
C HIS A 68 4.03 -8.05 -10.24
N LEU A 69 4.06 -7.63 -11.51
CA LEU A 69 5.14 -7.99 -12.43
C LEU A 69 6.49 -7.41 -12.00
N MET A 70 6.53 -6.12 -11.64
CA MET A 70 7.76 -5.48 -11.18
C MET A 70 8.27 -6.13 -9.88
N LEU A 71 7.39 -6.32 -8.89
CA LEU A 71 7.79 -6.93 -7.62
C LEU A 71 8.27 -8.36 -7.82
N ALA A 72 7.52 -9.19 -8.56
CA ALA A 72 7.90 -10.57 -8.87
C ALA A 72 9.26 -10.62 -9.58
N THR A 73 9.51 -9.73 -10.55
CA THR A 73 10.79 -9.65 -11.26
C THR A 73 11.94 -9.30 -10.31
N LEU A 74 11.74 -8.34 -9.41
CA LEU A 74 12.78 -7.90 -8.48
C LEU A 74 13.13 -8.96 -7.43
N ILE A 75 12.14 -9.66 -6.87
CA ILE A 75 12.37 -10.69 -5.85
C ILE A 75 12.83 -12.03 -6.43
N HIS A 76 12.46 -12.34 -7.68
CA HIS A 76 12.83 -13.60 -8.33
C HIS A 76 14.26 -13.61 -8.87
N ASN A 77 14.79 -12.44 -9.26
CA ASN A 77 16.09 -12.36 -9.94
C ASN A 77 17.26 -11.93 -9.03
N PHE A 78 16.98 -11.36 -7.86
CA PHE A 78 18.01 -10.77 -7.00
C PHE A 78 17.80 -11.10 -5.53
N GLY A 79 18.91 -11.36 -4.82
CA GLY A 79 18.98 -11.14 -3.39
C GLY A 79 19.06 -9.63 -3.10
N TRP A 80 18.82 -9.22 -1.86
CA TRP A 80 18.81 -7.81 -1.49
C TRP A 80 19.57 -7.57 -0.19
N GLU A 81 20.50 -6.62 -0.22
CA GLU A 81 21.21 -6.12 0.95
C GLU A 81 20.97 -4.61 1.09
N LEU A 82 20.88 -4.12 2.33
CA LEU A 82 20.81 -2.68 2.58
C LEU A 82 22.18 -2.04 2.36
N GLU A 83 22.22 -0.88 1.69
CA GLU A 83 23.47 -0.13 1.50
C GLU A 83 24.10 0.28 2.85
N ILE A 84 23.27 0.45 3.87
CA ILE A 84 23.67 0.84 5.22
C ILE A 84 23.74 -0.41 6.11
N LYS A 85 24.79 -0.53 6.94
CA LYS A 85 24.94 -1.62 7.91
C LYS A 85 23.89 -1.64 9.03
N SER A 86 23.10 -0.56 9.16
CA SER A 86 21.97 -0.52 10.09
C SER A 86 20.87 -1.44 9.58
N LYS A 87 20.39 -2.33 10.43
CA LYS A 87 19.27 -3.23 10.11
C LYS A 87 17.91 -2.53 10.17
N GLU A 88 17.85 -1.30 10.66
CA GLU A 88 16.60 -0.55 10.80
C GLU A 88 16.35 0.32 9.57
N ILE A 89 15.25 0.04 8.89
CA ILE A 89 14.74 0.84 7.78
C ILE A 89 13.77 1.88 8.36
N ASP A 90 14.04 3.15 8.11
CA ASP A 90 13.10 4.23 8.48
C ASP A 90 11.80 4.09 7.68
N MET A 91 10.68 3.88 8.36
CA MET A 91 9.34 3.75 7.76
C MET A 91 8.51 5.04 7.87
N ASN A 92 9.09 6.14 8.33
CA ASN A 92 8.43 7.44 8.34
C ASN A 92 8.04 7.89 6.93
N GLU A 93 6.95 8.65 6.85
CA GLU A 93 6.34 9.08 5.60
C GLU A 93 6.57 10.58 5.37
N LYS A 94 6.78 10.97 4.11
CA LYS A 94 6.73 12.35 3.65
C LYS A 94 5.37 12.60 3.00
N PHE A 95 4.61 13.53 3.58
CA PHE A 95 3.30 13.93 3.04
C PHE A 95 3.45 14.66 1.70
N GLY A 96 2.52 14.40 0.78
CA GLY A 96 2.49 14.96 -0.57
C GLY A 96 1.27 14.46 -1.34
N LEU A 97 1.27 14.62 -2.67
CA LEU A 97 0.19 14.11 -3.53
C LEU A 97 0.07 12.57 -3.43
N THR A 98 1.21 11.91 -3.33
CA THR A 98 1.33 10.51 -2.93
C THR A 98 2.24 10.42 -1.71
N LEU A 99 1.92 9.53 -0.78
CA LEU A 99 2.80 9.25 0.35
C LEU A 99 4.06 8.54 -0.15
N GLN A 100 5.20 9.00 0.33
CA GLN A 100 6.52 8.45 0.01
C GLN A 100 7.27 8.19 1.30
N LYS A 101 8.27 7.30 1.28
CA LYS A 101 9.20 7.18 2.40
C LYS A 101 9.92 8.52 2.62
N ALA A 102 10.06 8.94 3.87
CA ALA A 102 10.81 10.14 4.23
C ALA A 102 12.27 10.04 3.79
N ILE A 103 12.88 8.87 3.99
CA ILE A 103 14.20 8.51 3.49
C ILE A 103 14.04 7.42 2.41
N PRO A 104 14.50 7.66 1.16
CA PRO A 104 14.44 6.65 0.12
C PRO A 104 15.16 5.35 0.52
N LEU A 105 14.54 4.20 0.23
CA LEU A 105 15.17 2.90 0.43
C LEU A 105 16.38 2.77 -0.51
N ARG A 106 17.53 2.40 0.04
CA ARG A 106 18.74 2.08 -0.71
C ARG A 106 19.10 0.62 -0.47
N ALA A 107 18.80 -0.20 -1.47
CA ALA A 107 19.08 -1.63 -1.45
C ALA A 107 19.94 -1.98 -2.68
N VAL A 108 20.94 -2.83 -2.46
CA VAL A 108 21.87 -3.30 -3.48
C VAL A 108 21.44 -4.70 -3.91
N PRO A 109 21.22 -4.95 -5.21
CA PRO A 109 20.91 -6.28 -5.70
C PRO A 109 22.14 -7.18 -5.58
N THR A 110 21.96 -8.35 -4.98
CA THR A 110 22.97 -9.40 -4.88
C THR A 110 22.57 -10.59 -5.74
N LYS A 111 23.53 -11.50 -5.99
CA LYS A 111 23.19 -12.81 -6.54
C LYS A 111 22.40 -13.58 -5.49
N LEU A 112 21.33 -14.23 -5.93
CA LEU A 112 20.58 -15.21 -5.12
C LEU A 112 21.49 -16.37 -4.67
#